data_AF-A0A355BVH3-F1
#
_entry.id   AF-A0A355BVH3-F1
#
_cell.length_a   1.000
_cell.length_b   1.000
_cell.length_c   1.000
_cell.angle_alpha   90.00
_cell.angle_beta   90.00
_cell.angle_gamma   90.00
#
_symmetry.space_group_name_H-M   'P 1'
#
loop_
_entity.id
_entity.type
_entity.pdbx_description
1 polymer ?
#
loop_
_entity_poly.entity_id
_entity_poly.type
_entity_poly.pdbx_seq_one_letter_code
_entity_poly.pdbx_strand_id
1 'polypeptide(L)'
;METQQVRTCFTLTFTQEQYLHSKSYVEDMKKHPQRVYWTGKQGKTDEELIMEQIAHRILSGFYNNESFRAARHIIGMESVTTS
;
A
#
# COMPACT_ATOMS: atom_id res chain seq x y z
N MET A 1 26.76 3.15 5.54
CA MET A 1 26.29 3.15 4.15
C MET A 1 25.31 4.29 4.03
N GLU A 2 25.58 5.29 3.20
CA GLU A 2 24.64 6.40 2.98
C GLU A 2 23.52 5.92 2.06
N THR A 3 22.26 6.18 2.43
CA THR A 3 21.09 5.84 1.63
C THR A 3 20.46 7.12 1.09
N GLN A 4 20.00 7.08 -0.15
CA GLN A 4 19.23 8.17 -0.77
C GLN A 4 17.74 7.84 -0.69
N GLN A 5 16.90 8.86 -0.54
CA GLN A 5 15.45 8.72 -0.46
C GLN A 5 14.80 9.42 -1.65
N VAL A 6 13.83 8.75 -2.27
CA VAL A 6 12.95 9.33 -3.29
C VAL A 6 11.50 9.20 -2.81
N ARG A 7 10.72 10.26 -3.03
CA ARG A 7 9.26 10.22 -2.86
C ARG A 7 8.60 10.03 -4.21
N THR A 8 7.79 9.00 -4.29
CA THR A 8 7.01 8.65 -5.47
C THR A 8 5.53 8.56 -5.09
N CYS A 9 4.68 9.14 -5.93
CA CYS A 9 3.23 9.04 -5.80
C CYS A 9 2.70 8.09 -6.87
N PHE A 10 1.84 7.17 -6.47
CA PHE A 10 1.11 6.29 -7.38
C PHE A 10 -0.37 6.67 -7.40
N THR A 11 -0.97 6.70 -8.58
CA THR A 11 -2.42 6.79 -8.73
C THR A 11 -2.95 5.39 -9.00
N LEU A 12 -3.78 4.88 -8.09
CA LEU A 12 -4.31 3.52 -8.15
C LEU A 12 -5.83 3.52 -8.25
N THR A 13 -6.38 2.53 -8.94
CA THR A 13 -7.81 2.17 -8.84
C THR A 13 -7.97 0.85 -8.11
N PHE A 14 -9.03 0.75 -7.32
CA PHE A 14 -9.36 -0.48 -6.61
C PHE A 14 -10.85 -0.74 -6.63
N THR A 15 -11.23 -2.00 -6.47
CA THR A 15 -12.63 -2.44 -6.39
C THR A 15 -13.13 -2.39 -4.96
N GLN A 16 -14.46 -2.36 -4.78
CA GLN A 16 -15.08 -2.46 -3.45
C GLN A 16 -14.65 -3.72 -2.70
N GLU A 17 -14.47 -4.84 -3.40
CA GLU A 17 -14.00 -6.09 -2.82
C GLU A 17 -12.57 -5.95 -2.25
N GLN A 18 -11.66 -5.30 -3.00
CA GLN A 18 -10.30 -5.01 -2.53
C GLN A 18 -10.30 -4.12 -1.29
N TYR A 19 -11.23 -3.15 -1.21
CA TYR A 19 -11.42 -2.33 -0.01
C TYR A 19 -11.87 -3.17 1.18
N LEU A 20 -12.94 -3.96 1.03
CA LEU A 20 -13.48 -4.80 2.11
C LEU A 20 -12.46 -5.81 2.63
N HIS A 21 -11.71 -6.44 1.72
CA HIS A 21 -10.63 -7.35 2.09
C HIS A 21 -9.53 -6.63 2.90
N SER A 22 -9.12 -5.44 2.47
CA SER A 22 -8.07 -4.67 3.15
C SER A 22 -8.53 -4.17 4.52
N LYS A 23 -9.79 -3.76 4.65
CA LYS A 23 -10.42 -3.42 5.92
C LYS A 23 -10.40 -4.59 6.90
N SER A 24 -10.86 -5.77 6.47
CA SER A 24 -10.85 -6.97 7.32
C SER A 24 -9.44 -7.33 7.79
N TYR A 25 -8.44 -7.19 6.90
CA TYR A 25 -7.03 -7.41 7.26
C TYR A 25 -6.53 -6.42 8.33
N VAL A 26 -6.82 -5.12 8.19
CA VAL A 26 -6.40 -4.10 9.17
C VAL A 26 -7.07 -4.35 10.52
N GLU A 27 -8.36 -4.67 10.53
CA GLU A 27 -9.10 -5.01 11.75
C GLU A 27 -8.51 -6.24 12.47
N ASP A 28 -8.06 -7.26 11.72
CA ASP A 28 -7.36 -8.41 12.29
C ASP A 28 -5.98 -8.03 12.84
N MET A 29 -5.19 -7.24 12.09
CA MET A 29 -3.87 -6.80 12.55
C MET A 29 -3.95 -6.00 13.85
N LYS A 30 -5.02 -5.23 14.07
CA LYS A 30 -5.22 -4.42 15.28
C LYS A 30 -5.36 -5.30 16.52
N LYS A 31 -5.84 -6.53 16.38
CA LYS A 31 -5.91 -7.53 17.46
C LYS A 31 -4.55 -8.12 17.82
N HIS A 32 -3.52 -7.89 16.99
CA HIS A 32 -2.18 -8.43 17.14
C HIS A 32 -1.10 -7.33 17.14
N PRO A 33 -1.05 -6.47 18.17
CA PRO A 33 -0.19 -5.29 18.20
C PRO A 33 1.32 -5.59 18.23
N GLN A 34 1.71 -6.82 18.58
CA GLN A 34 3.12 -7.25 18.58
C GLN A 34 3.67 -7.57 17.18
N ARG A 35 2.82 -7.56 16.13
CA ARG A 35 3.29 -7.79 14.76
C ARG A 35 4.10 -6.59 14.26
N VAL A 36 5.21 -6.88 13.59
CA VAL A 36 6.12 -5.89 12.96
C VAL A 36 5.38 -4.92 12.02
N TYR A 37 4.20 -5.31 11.51
CA TYR A 37 3.30 -4.48 10.71
C TYR A 37 3.04 -3.08 11.32
N TRP A 38 3.05 -2.95 12.66
CA TRP A 38 2.78 -1.70 13.36
C TRP A 38 3.98 -0.76 13.47
N THR A 39 5.20 -1.26 13.22
CA THR A 39 6.41 -0.45 13.29
C THR A 39 6.38 0.61 12.19
N GLY A 40 6.26 1.88 12.58
CA GLY A 40 6.15 3.02 11.64
C GLY A 40 4.72 3.39 11.23
N LYS A 41 3.69 2.77 11.81
CA LYS A 41 2.27 3.08 11.53
C LYS A 41 1.53 3.77 12.69
N GLN A 42 2.26 4.19 13.72
CA GLN A 42 1.69 4.91 14.86
C GLN A 42 1.09 6.24 14.42
N GLY A 43 -0.12 6.55 14.92
CA GLY A 43 -0.82 7.81 14.63
C GLY A 43 -1.63 7.85 13.34
N LYS A 44 -1.59 6.79 12.51
CA LYS A 44 -2.41 6.70 11.30
C LYS A 44 -3.85 6.31 11.64
N THR A 45 -4.78 6.86 10.88
CA THR A 45 -6.19 6.49 10.89
C THR A 45 -6.41 5.11 10.26
N ASP A 46 -7.54 4.47 10.59
CA ASP A 46 -7.91 3.19 9.99
C ASP A 46 -7.99 3.28 8.46
N GLU A 47 -8.49 4.40 7.92
CA GLU A 47 -8.60 4.61 6.49
C GLU A 47 -7.22 4.69 5.81
N GLU A 48 -6.26 5.40 6.40
CA GLU A 48 -4.87 5.43 5.90
C GLU A 48 -4.24 4.04 5.88
N LEU A 49 -4.46 3.25 6.95
CA LEU A 49 -3.95 1.87 7.02
C LEU A 49 -4.58 0.97 5.95
N ILE A 50 -5.86 1.15 5.66
CA ILE A 50 -6.58 0.43 4.61
C ILE A 50 -6.02 0.80 3.24
N MET A 51 -5.85 2.10 2.95
CA MET A 51 -5.30 2.57 1.68
C MET A 51 -3.87 2.09 1.45
N GLU A 52 -3.03 2.12 2.50
CA GLU A 52 -1.68 1.57 2.42
C GLU A 52 -1.67 0.07 2.14
N GLN A 53 -2.60 -0.68 2.73
CA GLN A 53 -2.71 -2.11 2.49
C GLN A 53 -3.18 -2.42 1.07
N ILE A 54 -4.13 -1.65 0.54
CA ILE A 54 -4.57 -1.74 -0.86
C ILE A 54 -3.39 -1.48 -1.80
N ALA A 55 -2.68 -0.37 -1.60
CA ALA A 55 -1.52 0.00 -2.40
C ALA A 55 -0.42 -1.06 -2.33
N HIS A 56 -0.10 -1.55 -1.13
CA HIS A 56 0.89 -2.60 -0.93
C HIS A 56 0.53 -3.87 -1.69
N ARG A 57 -0.74 -4.30 -1.68
CA ARG A 57 -1.19 -5.50 -2.41
C ARG A 57 -1.12 -5.31 -3.93
N ILE A 58 -1.58 -4.17 -4.45
CA ILE A 58 -1.54 -3.87 -5.89
C ILE A 58 -0.10 -3.83 -6.39
N LEU A 59 0.76 -3.08 -5.70
CA LEU A 59 2.18 -2.96 -6.08
C LEU A 59 2.92 -4.28 -5.92
N SER A 60 2.72 -5.02 -4.82
CA SER A 60 3.36 -6.33 -4.64
C SER A 60 2.91 -7.34 -5.69
N GLY A 61 1.63 -7.33 -6.09
CA GLY A 61 1.10 -8.15 -7.17
C GLY A 61 1.69 -7.79 -8.54
N PHE A 62 1.95 -6.50 -8.78
CA PHE A 62 2.63 -6.02 -9.98
C PHE A 62 4.05 -6.58 -10.10
N TYR A 63 4.80 -6.65 -8.98
CA TYR A 63 6.19 -7.10 -8.99
C TYR A 63 6.41 -8.62 -8.85
N ASN A 64 5.41 -9.41 -8.41
CA ASN A 64 5.61 -10.83 -8.02
C ASN A 64 4.87 -11.89 -8.88
N ASN A 65 4.51 -11.61 -10.14
CA ASN A 65 3.96 -12.55 -11.18
C ASN A 65 2.47 -12.44 -11.55
N GLU A 66 1.70 -11.46 -11.06
CA GLU A 66 0.36 -11.14 -11.60
C GLU A 66 0.35 -9.82 -12.38
N SER A 67 1.44 -9.55 -13.11
CA SER A 67 1.67 -8.28 -13.80
C SER A 67 0.47 -7.86 -14.68
N PHE A 68 -0.17 -8.79 -15.39
CA PHE A 68 -1.31 -8.46 -16.25
C PHE A 68 -2.59 -8.06 -15.49
N ARG A 69 -2.81 -8.56 -14.27
CA ARG A 69 -3.99 -8.21 -13.47
C ARG A 69 -3.72 -6.97 -12.62
N ALA A 70 -2.54 -6.88 -12.00
CA ALA A 70 -2.14 -5.76 -11.16
C ALA A 70 -1.82 -4.49 -11.95
N ALA A 71 -1.26 -4.58 -13.16
CA ALA A 71 -1.00 -3.41 -14.00
C ALA A 71 -2.27 -2.64 -14.38
N ARG A 72 -3.43 -3.31 -14.45
CA ARG A 72 -4.72 -2.65 -14.70
C ARG A 72 -5.14 -1.68 -13.61
N HIS A 73 -4.56 -1.81 -12.42
CA HIS A 73 -4.88 -0.98 -11.27
C HIS A 73 -3.91 0.21 -11.09
N ILE A 74 -2.79 0.24 -11.82
CA ILE A 74 -1.82 1.34 -11.78
C ILE A 74 -2.14 2.28 -12.93
N ILE A 75 -2.63 3.48 -12.62
CA ILE A 75 -2.93 4.51 -13.63
C ILE A 75 -1.65 5.27 -14.01
N GLY A 76 -0.77 5.51 -13.04
CA GLY A 76 0.45 6.27 -13.25
C GLY A 76 1.35 6.30 -12.02
N MET A 77 2.57 6.75 -12.24
CA MET A 77 3.59 6.97 -11.21
C MET A 77 4.30 8.28 -11.51
N GLU A 78 4.32 9.18 -10.52
CA GLU A 78 5.01 10.46 -10.60
C GLU A 78 6.10 10.51 -9.54
N SER A 79 7.29 10.97 -9.92
CA SER A 79 8.38 11.27 -8.99
C SER A 79 8.48 12.76 -8.79
N VAL A 80 8.52 13.20 -7.53
CA VAL A 80 8.89 14.59 -7.24
C VAL A 80 10.42 14.66 -7.28
N THR A 81 10.97 15.00 -8.44
CA THR A 81 12.34 15.50 -8.51
C THR A 81 12.32 16.96 -8.08
N THR A 82 12.84 17.24 -6.88
CA THR A 82 13.36 18.58 -6.57
C THR A 82 14.53 18.84 -7.50
N SER A 83 14.27 19.56 -8.60
CA SER A 83 15.30 20.20 -9.41
C SER A 83 15.86 21.42 -8.70
#